data_AF-A0A2G6J545-F1
#
_entry.id   AF-A0A2G6J545-F1
#
_cell.length_a   1.000
_cell.length_b   1.000
_cell.length_c   1.000
_cell.angle_alpha   90.00
_cell.angle_beta   90.00
_cell.angle_gamma   90.00
#
_symmetry.space_group_name_H-M   'P 1'
#
loop_
_entity.id
_entity.type
_entity.pdbx_description
1 polymer ?
#
loop_
_entity_poly.entity_id
_entity_poly.type
_entity_poly.pdbx_seq_one_letter_code
_entity_poly.pdbx_strand_id
1 'polypeptide(L)'
;MALALSFIWAAPRRARAEQGTLDRLVGELDRKLATTLRTRQTANDEDLLLLVRAGAGMRNGKSLLPTAERLLLARLRRRGLKSVRVSSKRALTGAKLAIAARRSGAELLLVMTLGVHQGHLQLRGELSFVGASLWQELLAPRRGSLSFLHARVRVDAEVRAFFGKQRRVRLTFATRTFALGLRPVLALAAADLDNDGRIELAVLHPRDLQVLNAPHGEGEPASRYLSRAKLSLTGKRAAVRPRRAMGRLVVADLDGDRRREIYLRSSELARGQQLSFDGSRVKMVRELGERYPLTLLWDAGEKPRLFEGVAVAGTDVFRSADLAAAKQPSASPTSSPSGGATAVGAALPASFYRLASARVVSSAGPRYYGAAVNVAGRLQLLDGSLRKALATLDGVGDVFEIADLDDDGQLELVTSSAAERGWDDRLAVYRLRRGQLQLLWRSARLAGRVTALTYGDLDGDGELEIVAALREREGRCSLLQVD
;
A
#
# COMPACT_ATOMS: atom_id res chain seq x y z
N MET A 1 53.03 -14.02 -29.88
CA MET A 1 51.61 -14.42 -29.97
C MET A 1 50.87 -13.84 -28.77
N ALA A 2 50.26 -12.67 -28.95
CA ALA A 2 49.46 -12.01 -27.93
C ALA A 2 47.99 -12.43 -28.11
N LEU A 3 47.36 -12.98 -27.06
CA LEU A 3 45.93 -13.21 -27.01
C LEU A 3 45.33 -12.29 -25.95
N ALA A 4 44.59 -11.29 -26.44
CA ALA A 4 43.91 -10.29 -25.63
C ALA A 4 42.62 -10.87 -25.02
N LEU A 5 42.52 -10.77 -23.69
CA LEU A 5 41.29 -10.97 -22.92
C LEU A 5 40.40 -9.73 -23.06
N SER A 6 39.25 -9.87 -23.71
CA SER A 6 38.20 -8.86 -23.73
C SER A 6 37.15 -9.19 -22.67
N PHE A 7 37.36 -8.72 -21.44
CA PHE A 7 36.32 -8.65 -20.41
C PHE A 7 35.44 -7.42 -20.67
N ILE A 8 34.25 -7.63 -21.23
CA ILE A 8 33.21 -6.61 -21.32
C ILE A 8 32.59 -6.44 -19.93
N TRP A 9 32.99 -5.39 -19.22
CA TRP A 9 32.32 -4.92 -18.02
C TRP A 9 30.95 -4.34 -18.42
N ALA A 10 29.90 -5.16 -18.36
CA ALA A 10 28.54 -4.65 -18.38
C ALA A 10 28.28 -3.93 -17.06
N ALA A 11 28.36 -2.60 -17.08
CA ALA A 11 27.97 -1.77 -15.95
C ALA A 11 26.56 -2.17 -15.46
N PRO A 12 26.33 -2.34 -14.14
CA PRO A 12 25.01 -2.66 -13.64
C PRO A 12 24.03 -1.57 -14.06
N ARG A 13 23.03 -1.96 -14.87
CA ARG A 13 21.88 -1.09 -15.16
C ARG A 13 21.28 -0.68 -13.82
N ARG A 14 21.41 0.60 -13.46
CA ARG A 14 20.77 1.17 -12.28
C ARG A 14 19.31 0.76 -12.27
N ALA A 15 18.91 -0.06 -11.29
CA ALA A 15 17.52 -0.29 -10.98
C ALA A 15 16.83 1.07 -10.88
N ARG A 16 15.76 1.26 -11.66
CA ARG A 16 14.96 2.49 -11.65
C ARG A 16 14.41 2.65 -10.23
N ALA A 17 14.90 3.62 -9.48
CA ALA A 17 14.47 3.89 -8.11
C ALA A 17 12.95 4.02 -8.05
N GLU A 18 12.31 3.36 -7.07
CA GLU A 18 10.92 3.63 -6.70
C GLU A 18 10.75 5.15 -6.54
N GLN A 19 9.66 5.73 -7.05
CA GLN A 19 9.42 7.18 -6.91
C GLN A 19 9.26 7.52 -5.42
N GLY A 20 10.21 8.29 -4.87
CA GLY A 20 10.14 8.73 -3.47
C GLY A 20 8.86 9.52 -3.18
N THR A 21 8.44 9.55 -1.91
CA THR A 21 7.18 10.23 -1.48
C THR A 21 7.06 11.66 -1.98
N LEU A 22 8.17 12.39 -2.04
CA LEU A 22 8.19 13.76 -2.55
C LEU A 22 7.92 13.84 -4.07
N ASP A 23 8.44 12.88 -4.84
CA ASP A 23 8.18 12.79 -6.29
C ASP A 23 6.72 12.41 -6.58
N ARG A 24 6.13 11.53 -5.76
CA ARG A 24 4.69 11.18 -5.83
C ARG A 24 3.82 12.41 -5.53
N LEU A 25 4.13 13.12 -4.46
CA LEU A 25 3.41 14.33 -4.04
C LEU A 25 3.46 15.41 -5.12
N VAL A 26 4.66 15.66 -5.66
CA VAL A 26 4.86 16.62 -6.76
C VAL A 26 4.18 16.15 -8.04
N GLY A 27 4.17 14.85 -8.34
CA GLY A 27 3.50 14.28 -9.51
C GLY A 27 1.97 14.38 -9.47
N GLU A 28 1.35 14.23 -8.29
CA GLU A 28 -0.09 14.47 -8.12
C GLU A 28 -0.43 15.94 -8.38
N LEU A 29 0.36 16.85 -7.82
CA LEU A 29 0.18 18.29 -8.04
C LEU A 29 0.39 18.70 -9.51
N ASP A 30 1.39 18.11 -10.17
CA ASP A 30 1.72 18.35 -11.57
C ASP A 30 0.58 17.92 -12.51
N ARG A 31 -0.17 16.86 -12.16
CA ARG A 31 -1.39 16.47 -12.89
C ARG A 31 -2.49 17.51 -12.75
N LYS A 32 -2.71 18.05 -11.54
CA LYS A 32 -3.71 19.11 -11.29
C LYS A 32 -3.34 20.42 -12.00
N LEU A 33 -2.09 20.84 -11.93
CA LEU A 33 -1.54 21.98 -12.66
C LEU A 33 -1.70 21.83 -14.18
N ALA A 34 -1.50 20.62 -14.72
CA ALA A 34 -1.67 20.34 -16.14
C ALA A 34 -3.06 20.70 -16.66
N THR A 35 -4.08 20.43 -15.84
CA THR A 35 -5.47 20.69 -16.19
C THR A 35 -5.75 22.18 -16.17
N THR A 36 -5.30 22.89 -15.13
CA THR A 36 -5.47 24.35 -14.99
C THR A 36 -4.75 25.15 -16.08
N LEU A 37 -3.54 24.74 -16.47
CA LEU A 37 -2.78 25.46 -17.50
C LEU A 37 -3.30 25.16 -18.91
N ARG A 38 -3.77 23.94 -19.19
CA ARG A 38 -4.32 23.59 -20.52
C ARG A 38 -5.60 24.34 -20.87
N THR A 39 -6.41 24.70 -19.88
CA THR A 39 -7.61 25.54 -20.10
C THR A 39 -7.26 26.97 -20.52
N ARG A 40 -5.98 27.37 -20.46
CA ARG A 40 -5.49 28.67 -20.92
C ARG A 40 -4.65 28.52 -22.19
N GLN A 41 -5.22 28.91 -23.33
CA GLN A 41 -4.51 28.96 -24.63
C GLN A 41 -3.20 29.78 -24.61
N THR A 42 -2.99 30.63 -23.60
CA THR A 42 -1.84 31.56 -23.49
C THR A 42 -0.77 31.15 -22.47
N ALA A 43 -0.89 30.00 -21.80
CA ALA A 43 0.03 29.63 -20.71
C ALA A 43 1.51 29.52 -21.15
N ASN A 44 1.78 29.35 -22.44
CA ASN A 44 3.14 29.17 -22.95
C ASN A 44 3.99 30.47 -22.93
N ASP A 45 3.37 31.64 -22.79
CA ASP A 45 4.07 32.94 -22.83
C ASP A 45 4.23 33.59 -21.43
N GLU A 46 3.70 32.97 -20.37
CA GLU A 46 3.64 33.58 -19.04
C GLU A 46 4.90 33.27 -18.20
N ASP A 47 5.40 34.28 -17.47
CA ASP A 47 6.51 34.15 -16.52
C ASP A 47 6.00 33.79 -15.12
N LEU A 48 6.47 32.69 -14.52
CA LEU A 48 5.98 32.19 -13.22
C LEU A 48 7.01 32.37 -12.09
N LEU A 49 6.55 32.91 -10.97
CA LEU A 49 7.28 32.93 -9.70
C LEU A 49 6.73 31.86 -8.74
N LEU A 50 7.57 30.88 -8.39
CA LEU A 50 7.30 29.84 -7.41
C LEU A 50 7.80 30.26 -6.03
N LEU A 51 7.00 30.01 -5.00
CA LEU A 51 7.41 30.12 -3.60
C LEU A 51 6.93 28.91 -2.81
N VAL A 52 7.86 28.18 -2.18
CA VAL A 52 7.55 27.03 -1.30
C VAL A 52 7.86 27.38 0.16
N ARG A 53 6.91 27.10 1.06
CA ARG A 53 7.01 27.42 2.49
C ARG A 53 6.75 26.22 3.38
N ALA A 54 7.26 26.30 4.61
CA ALA A 54 6.93 25.36 5.67
C ALA A 54 5.54 25.67 6.24
N GLY A 55 4.69 24.66 6.33
CA GLY A 55 3.40 24.70 7.01
C GLY A 55 3.45 24.00 8.38
N ALA A 56 2.27 23.63 8.87
CA ALA A 56 2.14 22.84 10.10
C ALA A 56 2.91 21.51 10.01
N GLY A 57 3.46 21.05 11.14
CA GLY A 57 4.23 19.80 11.20
C GLY A 57 5.67 19.87 10.66
N MET A 58 6.10 20.99 10.07
CA MET A 58 7.43 21.11 9.41
C MET A 58 8.56 21.62 10.30
N ARG A 59 8.42 21.67 11.63
CA ARG A 59 9.48 22.22 12.51
C ARG A 59 10.81 21.50 12.32
N ASN A 60 10.80 20.17 12.29
CA ASN A 60 11.99 19.34 12.09
C ASN A 60 12.26 19.04 10.60
N GLY A 61 11.22 18.99 9.77
CA GLY A 61 11.32 18.67 8.34
C GLY A 61 11.68 19.83 7.41
N LYS A 62 12.13 21.00 7.91
CA LYS A 62 12.45 22.17 7.04
C LYS A 62 13.49 21.87 5.97
N SER A 63 14.37 20.89 6.19
CA SER A 63 15.36 20.41 5.23
C SER A 63 14.74 19.80 3.97
N LEU A 64 13.46 19.42 3.98
CA LEU A 64 12.75 18.92 2.79
C LEU A 64 12.33 20.04 1.82
N LEU A 65 12.25 21.29 2.29
CA LEU A 65 11.78 22.41 1.47
C LEU A 65 12.61 22.63 0.21
N PRO A 66 13.96 22.66 0.25
CA PRO A 66 14.77 22.83 -0.96
C PRO A 66 14.62 21.67 -1.95
N THR A 67 14.32 20.45 -1.47
CA THR A 67 14.10 19.29 -2.34
C THR A 67 12.73 19.37 -3.02
N ALA A 68 11.68 19.74 -2.27
CA ALA A 68 10.34 19.99 -2.82
C ALA A 68 10.35 21.10 -3.87
N GLU A 69 11.05 22.19 -3.57
CA GLU A 69 11.22 23.32 -4.48
C GLU A 69 11.94 22.92 -5.77
N ARG A 70 13.04 22.16 -5.67
CA ARG A 70 13.77 21.66 -6.85
C ARG A 70 12.92 20.73 -7.72
N LEU A 71 12.16 19.81 -7.11
CA LEU A 71 11.29 18.89 -7.85
C LEU A 71 10.14 19.64 -8.54
N LEU A 72 9.47 20.55 -7.84
CA LEU A 72 8.42 21.39 -8.43
C LEU A 72 8.97 22.23 -9.58
N LEU A 73 10.11 22.89 -9.39
CA LEU A 73 10.78 23.68 -10.42
C LEU A 73 11.07 22.83 -11.67
N ALA A 74 11.59 21.62 -11.47
CA ALA A 74 11.88 20.69 -12.57
C ALA A 74 10.64 20.17 -13.31
N ARG A 75 9.47 20.11 -12.64
CA ARG A 75 8.19 19.78 -13.31
C ARG A 75 7.64 20.98 -14.07
N LEU A 76 7.61 22.16 -13.43
CA LEU A 76 7.08 23.39 -14.03
C LEU A 76 7.86 23.81 -15.28
N ARG A 77 9.19 23.67 -15.30
CA ARG A 77 10.01 23.96 -16.49
C ARG A 77 9.69 23.06 -17.70
N ARG A 78 9.11 21.87 -17.46
CA ARG A 78 8.67 20.96 -18.54
C ARG A 78 7.28 21.29 -19.08
N ARG A 79 6.60 22.32 -18.54
CA ARG A 79 5.21 22.66 -18.87
C ARG A 79 5.06 23.77 -19.93
N GLY A 80 6.13 24.13 -20.63
CA GLY A 80 6.07 25.11 -21.72
C GLY A 80 5.96 26.56 -21.27
N LEU A 81 6.11 26.86 -19.97
CA LEU A 81 6.17 28.24 -19.44
C LEU A 81 7.42 28.96 -19.96
N LYS A 82 7.30 30.25 -20.27
CA LYS A 82 8.40 31.10 -20.77
C LYS A 82 9.58 31.14 -19.79
N SER A 83 9.31 31.38 -18.50
CA SER A 83 10.30 31.20 -17.45
C SER A 83 9.67 30.79 -16.12
N VAL A 84 10.45 30.06 -15.31
CA VAL A 84 10.09 29.68 -13.94
C VAL A 84 11.23 30.05 -13.00
N ARG A 85 10.92 30.93 -12.06
CA ARG A 85 11.86 31.42 -11.04
C ARG A 85 11.37 31.08 -9.65
N VAL A 86 12.31 30.94 -8.73
CA VAL A 86 12.03 30.66 -7.31
C VAL A 86 12.26 31.93 -6.51
N SER A 87 11.31 32.27 -5.64
CA SER A 87 11.46 33.38 -4.70
C SER A 87 12.16 32.92 -3.42
N SER A 88 13.27 33.59 -3.07
CA SER A 88 13.92 33.45 -1.76
C SER A 88 13.16 34.20 -0.64
N LYS A 89 12.19 35.06 -0.99
CA LYS A 89 11.48 35.95 -0.06
C LYS A 89 10.33 35.23 0.68
N ARG A 90 10.67 34.21 1.47
CA ARG A 90 9.70 33.34 2.19
C ARG A 90 8.85 34.06 3.24
N ALA A 91 9.30 35.21 3.73
CA ALA A 91 8.59 36.00 4.74
C ALA A 91 7.48 36.92 4.17
N LEU A 92 7.50 37.24 2.87
CA LEU A 92 6.51 38.16 2.28
C LEU A 92 5.16 37.46 2.14
N THR A 93 4.06 38.09 2.51
CA THR A 93 2.70 37.51 2.36
C THR A 93 1.77 38.45 1.60
N GLY A 94 0.66 37.91 1.08
CA GLY A 94 -0.42 38.67 0.45
C GLY A 94 0.06 39.68 -0.60
N ALA A 95 -0.43 40.91 -0.50
CA ALA A 95 -0.14 42.00 -1.44
C ALA A 95 1.37 42.29 -1.59
N LYS A 96 2.15 42.20 -0.50
CA LYS A 96 3.61 42.46 -0.57
C LYS A 96 4.32 41.42 -1.43
N LEU A 97 3.87 40.16 -1.40
CA LEU A 97 4.42 39.10 -2.25
C LEU A 97 4.00 39.30 -3.71
N ALA A 98 2.74 39.64 -3.97
CA ALA A 98 2.25 39.93 -5.32
C ALA A 98 3.02 41.10 -5.96
N ILE A 99 3.27 42.18 -5.21
CA ILE A 99 4.09 43.32 -5.66
C ILE A 99 5.53 42.86 -5.97
N ALA A 100 6.13 42.02 -5.12
CA ALA A 100 7.46 41.50 -5.37
C ALA A 100 7.52 40.61 -6.63
N ALA A 101 6.47 39.81 -6.89
CA ALA A 101 6.35 39.01 -8.09
C ALA A 101 6.29 39.87 -9.35
N ARG A 102 5.45 40.92 -9.33
CA ARG A 102 5.35 41.90 -10.43
C ARG A 102 6.67 42.61 -10.71
N ARG A 103 7.36 43.07 -9.66
CA ARG A 103 8.68 43.72 -9.80
C ARG A 103 9.75 42.78 -10.37
N SER A 104 9.58 41.47 -10.20
CA SER A 104 10.45 40.51 -10.86
C SER A 104 10.09 40.28 -12.33
N GLY A 105 8.96 40.80 -12.81
CA GLY A 105 8.44 40.53 -14.16
C GLY A 105 7.73 39.17 -14.25
N ALA A 106 7.16 38.67 -13.15
CA ALA A 106 6.31 37.49 -13.19
C ALA A 106 4.85 37.88 -13.44
N GLU A 107 4.16 37.08 -14.24
CA GLU A 107 2.73 37.20 -14.55
C GLU A 107 1.89 36.21 -13.74
N LEU A 108 2.50 35.09 -13.35
CA LEU A 108 1.92 34.08 -12.47
C LEU A 108 2.69 34.01 -11.14
N LEU A 109 1.95 33.82 -10.06
CA LEU A 109 2.48 33.56 -8.73
C LEU A 109 1.92 32.23 -8.23
N LEU A 110 2.81 31.29 -7.92
CA LEU A 110 2.47 30.00 -7.31
C LEU A 110 3.02 29.93 -5.89
N VAL A 111 2.14 29.98 -4.90
CA VAL A 111 2.51 29.88 -3.48
C VAL A 111 2.13 28.51 -2.94
N MET A 112 3.13 27.71 -2.60
CA MET A 112 2.95 26.37 -2.03
C MET A 112 3.39 26.34 -0.56
N THR A 113 2.67 25.58 0.22
CA THR A 113 2.94 25.26 1.63
C THR A 113 3.07 23.74 1.74
N LEU A 114 4.26 23.30 2.12
CA LEU A 114 4.56 21.91 2.45
C LEU A 114 4.29 21.71 3.94
N GLY A 115 3.49 20.72 4.31
CA GLY A 115 3.11 20.41 5.69
C GLY A 115 3.14 18.91 5.96
N VAL A 116 3.11 18.55 7.24
CA VAL A 116 2.81 17.17 7.67
C VAL A 116 1.61 17.18 8.59
N HIS A 117 0.65 16.31 8.30
CA HIS A 117 -0.58 16.14 9.07
C HIS A 117 -0.98 14.66 9.08
N GLN A 118 -1.17 14.08 10.27
CA GLN A 118 -1.58 12.68 10.48
C GLN A 118 -0.84 11.70 9.54
N GLY A 119 0.48 11.56 9.68
CA GLY A 119 1.26 10.62 8.87
C GLY A 119 1.39 10.95 7.37
N HIS A 120 0.87 12.10 6.91
CA HIS A 120 0.89 12.48 5.50
C HIS A 120 1.65 13.76 5.22
N LEU A 121 2.46 13.74 4.15
CA LEU A 121 3.07 14.91 3.56
C LEU A 121 2.04 15.59 2.66
N GLN A 122 1.79 16.86 2.90
CA GLN A 122 0.79 17.64 2.20
C GLN A 122 1.43 18.81 1.50
N LEU A 123 1.05 19.04 0.24
CA LEU A 123 1.37 20.25 -0.50
C LEU A 123 0.06 20.97 -0.76
N ARG A 124 -0.07 22.20 -0.25
CA ARG A 124 -1.24 23.06 -0.44
C ARG A 124 -0.81 24.39 -0.99
N GLY A 125 -1.51 24.93 -1.97
CA GLY A 125 -1.12 26.20 -2.51
C GLY A 125 -2.12 26.81 -3.46
N GLU A 126 -1.76 27.99 -3.92
CA GLU A 126 -2.58 28.81 -4.79
C GLU A 126 -1.75 29.23 -5.99
N LEU A 127 -2.33 29.07 -7.18
CA LEU A 127 -1.84 29.69 -8.39
C LEU A 127 -2.69 30.95 -8.62
N SER A 128 -2.06 32.12 -8.68
CA SER A 128 -2.75 33.39 -8.87
C SER A 128 -2.14 34.18 -10.02
N PHE A 129 -2.96 34.98 -10.69
CA PHE A 129 -2.48 35.92 -11.69
C PHE A 129 -2.01 37.22 -11.03
N VAL A 130 -0.81 37.68 -11.40
CA VAL A 130 -0.22 38.92 -10.86
C VAL A 130 0.14 39.93 -11.97
N GLY A 131 0.12 39.52 -13.25
CA GLY A 131 0.55 40.31 -14.39
C GLY A 131 -0.56 41.16 -15.03
N ALA A 132 -0.73 42.40 -14.61
CA ALA A 132 -1.27 43.42 -15.50
C ALA A 132 -0.42 44.67 -15.33
N SER A 133 -0.11 45.37 -16.43
CA SER A 133 0.28 46.77 -16.31
C SER A 133 -0.85 47.52 -15.58
N LEU A 134 -0.53 48.61 -14.86
CA LEU A 134 -1.54 49.42 -14.17
C LEU A 134 -2.76 49.70 -15.07
N TRP A 135 -2.50 49.92 -16.36
CA TRP A 135 -3.51 50.16 -17.40
C TRP A 135 -4.33 48.93 -17.79
N GLN A 136 -3.74 47.74 -17.90
CA GLN A 136 -4.49 46.49 -18.11
C GLN A 136 -5.35 46.13 -16.89
N GLU A 137 -4.90 46.45 -15.66
CA GLU A 137 -5.65 46.18 -14.43
C GLU A 137 -6.88 47.10 -14.31
N LEU A 138 -6.79 48.33 -14.85
CA LEU A 138 -7.90 49.28 -14.98
C LEU A 138 -8.89 48.91 -16.10
N LEU A 139 -8.40 48.38 -17.23
CA LEU A 139 -9.23 48.04 -18.40
C LEU A 139 -9.91 46.67 -18.30
N ALA A 140 -9.28 45.70 -17.63
CA ALA A 140 -9.82 44.35 -17.42
C ALA A 140 -9.25 43.76 -16.12
N PRO A 141 -9.90 43.96 -14.95
CA PRO A 141 -9.40 43.49 -13.68
C PRO A 141 -9.34 41.96 -13.62
N ARG A 142 -8.20 41.38 -14.02
CA ARG A 142 -7.88 39.97 -13.80
C ARG A 142 -7.39 39.79 -12.38
N ARG A 143 -8.32 39.89 -11.42
CA ARG A 143 -8.03 39.61 -10.00
C ARG A 143 -8.45 38.19 -9.67
N GLY A 144 -7.55 37.44 -9.02
CA GLY A 144 -7.95 36.27 -8.25
C GLY A 144 -7.06 35.05 -8.35
N SER A 145 -7.31 34.14 -7.41
CA SER A 145 -6.87 32.75 -7.45
C SER A 145 -7.35 32.11 -8.74
N LEU A 146 -6.42 31.56 -9.52
CA LEU A 146 -6.72 30.76 -10.71
C LEU A 146 -7.05 29.32 -10.34
N SER A 147 -6.42 28.80 -9.29
CA SER A 147 -6.64 27.45 -8.81
C SER A 147 -6.07 27.26 -7.41
N PHE A 148 -6.82 26.53 -6.59
CA PHE A 148 -6.31 25.97 -5.35
C PHE A 148 -5.79 24.56 -5.62
N LEU A 149 -4.54 24.32 -5.25
CA LEU A 149 -3.85 23.07 -5.47
C LEU A 149 -3.67 22.38 -4.12
N HIS A 150 -4.11 21.14 -4.04
CA HIS A 150 -3.84 20.27 -2.91
C HIS A 150 -3.36 18.91 -3.41
N ALA A 151 -2.29 18.41 -2.82
CA ALA A 151 -1.81 17.04 -2.96
C ALA A 151 -1.47 16.51 -1.56
N ARG A 152 -1.70 15.21 -1.32
CA ARG A 152 -1.44 14.53 -0.04
C ARG A 152 -0.89 13.15 -0.34
N VAL A 153 0.25 12.82 0.25
CA VAL A 153 0.86 11.48 0.12
C VAL A 153 1.33 11.01 1.49
N ARG A 154 1.08 9.75 1.81
CA ARG A 154 1.55 9.14 3.06
C ARG A 154 3.08 9.20 3.16
N VAL A 155 3.58 9.56 4.33
CA VAL A 155 5.01 9.72 4.59
C VAL A 155 5.69 8.35 4.65
N ASP A 156 6.58 8.06 3.72
CA ASP A 156 7.50 6.91 3.83
C ASP A 156 8.59 7.15 4.88
N ALA A 157 9.34 6.11 5.26
CA ALA A 157 10.38 6.27 6.27
C ALA A 157 11.49 7.25 5.88
N GLU A 158 11.79 7.43 4.58
CA GLU A 158 12.80 8.38 4.11
C GLU A 158 12.40 9.80 4.48
N VAL A 159 11.16 10.18 4.16
CA VAL A 159 10.61 11.48 4.52
C VAL A 159 10.43 11.58 6.05
N ARG A 160 10.02 10.51 6.73
CA ARG A 160 9.89 10.43 8.20
C ARG A 160 11.20 10.67 8.94
N ALA A 161 12.33 10.20 8.41
CA ALA A 161 13.65 10.43 9.00
C ALA A 161 13.97 11.92 9.20
N PHE A 162 13.41 12.79 8.36
CA PHE A 162 13.57 14.24 8.49
C PHE A 162 12.72 14.86 9.61
N PHE A 163 11.72 14.16 10.14
CA PHE A 163 10.84 14.68 11.20
C PHE A 163 11.27 14.24 12.62
N GLY A 164 12.26 13.34 12.73
CA GLY A 164 12.70 12.75 13.99
C GLY A 164 11.78 11.62 14.49
N LYS A 165 11.99 11.12 15.71
CA LYS A 165 11.07 10.14 16.34
C LYS A 165 9.68 10.76 16.44
N GLN A 166 8.78 10.39 15.54
CA GLN A 166 7.37 10.70 15.64
C GLN A 166 6.85 10.17 16.98
N ARG A 167 5.85 10.86 17.55
CA ARG A 167 5.18 10.40 18.76
C ARG A 167 4.63 9.01 18.44
N ARG A 168 5.02 7.98 19.20
CA ARG A 168 4.43 6.64 19.08
C ARG A 168 2.92 6.81 19.08
N VAL A 169 2.27 6.38 18.01
CA VAL A 169 0.82 6.19 18.06
C VAL A 169 0.62 5.13 19.12
N ARG A 170 -0.11 5.49 20.18
CA ARG A 170 -0.49 4.51 21.17
C ARG A 170 -1.54 3.68 20.47
N LEU A 171 -1.25 2.40 20.20
CA LEU A 171 -2.26 1.48 19.68
C LEU A 171 -3.47 1.55 20.63
N THR A 172 -4.51 2.22 20.16
CA THR A 172 -5.85 2.09 20.69
C THR A 172 -6.47 0.86 20.06
N PHE A 173 -7.48 0.32 20.71
CA PHE A 173 -8.17 -0.86 20.20
C PHE A 173 -9.65 -0.64 20.45
N ALA A 174 -10.33 -0.06 19.46
CA ALA A 174 -11.78 0.04 19.44
C ALA A 174 -12.33 -0.93 18.40
N THR A 175 -13.29 -1.77 18.80
CA THR A 175 -13.84 -2.80 17.92
C THR A 175 -15.18 -2.41 17.34
N ARG A 176 -15.34 -2.52 16.02
CA ARG A 176 -16.62 -2.36 15.31
C ARG A 176 -16.94 -3.62 14.51
N THR A 177 -18.20 -4.06 14.55
CA THR A 177 -18.64 -5.28 13.86
C THR A 177 -19.62 -4.96 12.75
N PHE A 178 -19.38 -5.49 11.54
CA PHE A 178 -20.19 -5.28 10.36
C PHE A 178 -20.68 -6.60 9.78
N ALA A 179 -21.98 -6.76 9.55
CA ALA A 179 -22.53 -8.01 9.03
C ALA A 179 -22.22 -8.19 7.52
N LEU A 180 -21.73 -9.39 7.14
CA LEU A 180 -21.54 -9.81 5.74
C LEU A 180 -22.59 -10.83 5.27
N GLY A 181 -23.45 -11.30 6.18
CA GLY A 181 -24.47 -12.32 5.91
C GLY A 181 -23.96 -13.74 6.15
N LEU A 182 -24.50 -14.73 5.42
CA LEU A 182 -24.22 -16.16 5.66
C LEU A 182 -23.11 -16.75 4.78
N ARG A 183 -22.42 -15.93 3.98
CA ARG A 183 -21.40 -16.39 3.03
C ARG A 183 -20.04 -16.50 3.73
N PRO A 184 -19.37 -17.67 3.71
CA PRO A 184 -18.07 -17.82 4.37
C PRO A 184 -17.01 -16.95 3.70
N VAL A 185 -16.18 -16.31 4.52
CA VAL A 185 -15.01 -15.55 4.06
C VAL A 185 -13.78 -16.44 4.12
N LEU A 186 -13.12 -16.60 2.98
CA LEU A 186 -11.95 -17.45 2.82
C LEU A 186 -10.62 -16.68 2.93
N ALA A 187 -10.59 -15.43 2.48
CA ALA A 187 -9.45 -14.53 2.57
C ALA A 187 -9.90 -13.06 2.47
N LEU A 188 -9.08 -12.17 3.02
CA LEU A 188 -9.22 -10.71 2.93
C LEU A 188 -7.91 -10.12 2.40
N ALA A 189 -8.01 -8.99 1.70
CA ALA A 189 -6.88 -8.13 1.39
C ALA A 189 -7.37 -6.69 1.34
N ALA A 190 -6.67 -5.80 2.04
CA ALA A 190 -6.90 -4.36 1.99
C ALA A 190 -5.80 -3.70 1.14
N ALA A 191 -6.22 -2.95 0.12
CA ALA A 191 -5.32 -2.20 -0.75
C ALA A 191 -6.11 -1.13 -1.51
N ASP A 192 -5.41 -0.10 -1.97
CA ASP A 192 -5.93 0.88 -2.93
C ASP A 192 -5.93 0.23 -4.33
N LEU A 193 -7.06 -0.36 -4.70
CA LEU A 193 -7.22 -1.24 -5.87
C LEU A 193 -7.38 -0.44 -7.17
N ASP A 194 -7.92 0.78 -7.09
CA ASP A 194 -8.16 1.64 -8.26
C ASP A 194 -7.19 2.84 -8.36
N ASN A 195 -6.27 2.97 -7.41
CA ASN A 195 -5.29 4.06 -7.30
C ASN A 195 -5.90 5.45 -7.06
N ASP A 196 -7.07 5.52 -6.42
CA ASP A 196 -7.68 6.77 -5.97
C ASP A 196 -7.10 7.27 -4.63
N GLY A 197 -6.30 6.43 -3.96
CA GLY A 197 -5.65 6.71 -2.68
C GLY A 197 -6.48 6.32 -1.45
N ARG A 198 -7.66 5.73 -1.62
CA ARG A 198 -8.46 5.11 -0.58
C ARG A 198 -8.24 3.61 -0.58
N ILE A 199 -8.37 2.98 0.58
CA ILE A 199 -8.20 1.54 0.70
C ILE A 199 -9.55 0.84 0.49
N GLU A 200 -9.60 -0.06 -0.50
CA GLU A 200 -10.68 -1.02 -0.64
C GLU A 200 -10.36 -2.34 0.08
N LEU A 201 -11.42 -3.02 0.49
CA LEU A 201 -11.36 -4.36 1.05
C LEU A 201 -11.85 -5.40 0.03
N ALA A 202 -10.94 -6.25 -0.45
CA ALA A 202 -11.26 -7.40 -1.27
C ALA A 202 -11.60 -8.61 -0.37
N VAL A 203 -12.80 -9.15 -0.54
CA VAL A 203 -13.36 -10.27 0.24
C VAL A 203 -13.55 -11.47 -0.66
N LEU A 204 -12.76 -12.52 -0.43
CA LEU A 204 -12.86 -13.78 -1.16
C LEU A 204 -13.87 -14.72 -0.50
N HIS A 205 -14.90 -15.09 -1.24
CA HIS A 205 -15.85 -16.15 -0.92
C HIS A 205 -15.54 -17.42 -1.74
N PRO A 206 -16.18 -18.57 -1.48
CA PRO A 206 -15.91 -19.81 -2.22
C PRO A 206 -16.08 -19.71 -3.74
N ARG A 207 -17.01 -18.88 -4.21
CA ARG A 207 -17.35 -18.75 -5.64
C ARG A 207 -17.49 -17.32 -6.13
N ASP A 208 -17.11 -16.34 -5.33
CA ASP A 208 -17.17 -14.94 -5.72
C ASP A 208 -16.09 -14.13 -5.00
N LEU A 209 -15.68 -13.05 -5.65
CA LEU A 209 -14.93 -11.97 -5.01
C LEU A 209 -15.88 -10.78 -4.87
N GLN A 210 -15.86 -10.15 -3.70
CA GLN A 210 -16.56 -8.89 -3.45
C GLN A 210 -15.53 -7.82 -3.09
N VAL A 211 -15.64 -6.63 -3.68
CA VAL A 211 -14.85 -5.45 -3.33
C VAL A 211 -15.75 -4.51 -2.53
N LEU A 212 -15.30 -4.15 -1.34
CA LEU A 212 -16.01 -3.30 -0.41
C LEU A 212 -15.25 -1.99 -0.21
N ASN A 213 -15.99 -0.89 -0.11
CA ASN A 213 -15.44 0.34 0.42
C ASN A 213 -15.44 0.29 1.94
N ALA A 214 -14.33 0.72 2.53
CA ALA A 214 -14.24 0.96 3.95
C ALA A 214 -15.19 2.09 4.38
N PRO A 215 -15.75 2.03 5.60
CA PRO A 215 -16.50 3.13 6.18
C PRO A 215 -15.55 4.30 6.52
N HIS A 216 -15.77 5.49 5.94
CA HIS A 216 -15.04 6.72 6.25
C HIS A 216 -15.80 7.62 7.25
N GLY A 217 -15.10 8.36 8.13
CA GLY A 217 -15.64 9.48 8.93
C GLY A 217 -15.19 10.85 8.37
N GLU A 218 -15.79 12.01 8.63
CA GLU A 218 -17.04 12.43 9.27
C GLU A 218 -18.12 12.70 8.18
N GLY A 219 -19.37 12.28 8.40
CA GLY A 219 -20.52 12.69 7.57
C GLY A 219 -21.11 11.64 6.62
N GLU A 220 -20.43 10.53 6.36
CA GLU A 220 -21.03 9.33 5.77
C GLU A 220 -21.44 8.34 6.87
N PRO A 221 -22.44 7.46 6.65
CA PRO A 221 -22.80 6.47 7.65
C PRO A 221 -21.64 5.48 7.80
N ALA A 222 -20.75 5.75 8.75
CA ALA A 222 -19.63 4.91 9.19
C ALA A 222 -20.07 3.56 9.80
N SER A 223 -21.31 3.12 9.52
CA SER A 223 -21.97 1.96 10.10
C SER A 223 -21.94 0.72 9.22
N ARG A 224 -21.43 0.78 7.98
CA ARG A 224 -21.31 -0.41 7.11
C ARG A 224 -20.26 -0.29 6.01
N TYR A 225 -19.67 -1.44 5.67
CA TYR A 225 -18.97 -1.61 4.40
C TYR A 225 -19.97 -1.60 3.22
N LEU A 226 -19.66 -0.85 2.17
CA LEU A 226 -20.50 -0.77 0.98
C LEU A 226 -19.94 -1.63 -0.15
N SER A 227 -20.78 -2.49 -0.72
CA SER A 227 -20.41 -3.31 -1.87
C SER A 227 -20.21 -2.44 -3.09
N ARG A 228 -18.97 -2.35 -3.58
CA ARG A 228 -18.60 -1.57 -4.77
C ARG A 228 -18.64 -2.42 -6.04
N ALA A 229 -18.14 -3.65 -5.96
CA ALA A 229 -18.18 -4.58 -7.07
C ALA A 229 -18.24 -6.03 -6.59
N LYS A 230 -18.74 -6.92 -7.46
CA LYS A 230 -18.78 -8.36 -7.24
C LYS A 230 -18.50 -9.09 -8.54
N LEU A 231 -17.70 -10.16 -8.47
CA LEU A 231 -17.44 -11.06 -9.59
C LEU A 231 -17.65 -12.51 -9.15
N SER A 232 -18.48 -13.25 -9.86
CA SER A 232 -18.58 -14.70 -9.71
C SER A 232 -17.34 -15.36 -10.33
N LEU A 233 -16.65 -16.19 -9.56
CA LEU A 233 -15.49 -16.93 -10.02
C LEU A 233 -15.94 -18.11 -10.88
N THR A 234 -15.45 -18.18 -12.11
CA THR A 234 -15.76 -19.24 -13.08
C THR A 234 -14.60 -20.23 -13.23
N GLY A 235 -14.86 -21.41 -13.79
CA GLY A 235 -13.81 -22.39 -14.10
C GLY A 235 -14.12 -23.80 -13.60
N LYS A 236 -13.23 -24.74 -13.91
CA LYS A 236 -13.38 -26.16 -13.53
C LYS A 236 -13.34 -26.30 -12.01
N ARG A 237 -14.23 -27.12 -11.46
CA ARG A 237 -14.23 -27.46 -10.02
C ARG A 237 -12.98 -28.26 -9.65
N ALA A 238 -12.42 -27.98 -8.47
CA ALA A 238 -11.32 -28.78 -7.93
C ALA A 238 -11.79 -30.23 -7.69
N ALA A 239 -11.00 -31.20 -8.17
CA ALA A 239 -11.26 -32.63 -7.99
C ALA A 239 -11.08 -33.05 -6.52
N VAL A 240 -10.04 -32.53 -5.87
CA VAL A 240 -9.80 -32.73 -4.45
C VAL A 240 -10.03 -31.42 -3.72
N ARG A 241 -10.84 -31.46 -2.67
CA ARG A 241 -11.16 -30.30 -1.83
C ARG A 241 -10.72 -30.55 -0.40
N PRO A 242 -10.22 -29.52 0.29
CA PRO A 242 -10.01 -29.60 1.73
C PRO A 242 -11.33 -29.78 2.46
N ARG A 243 -11.28 -30.45 3.62
CA ARG A 243 -12.46 -30.58 4.50
C ARG A 243 -13.03 -29.21 4.92
N ARG A 244 -12.15 -28.21 5.06
CA ARG A 244 -12.52 -26.83 5.30
C ARG A 244 -12.21 -26.02 4.05
N ALA A 245 -13.21 -25.34 3.50
CA ALA A 245 -13.00 -24.44 2.37
C ALA A 245 -11.89 -23.42 2.72
N MET A 246 -10.94 -23.25 1.81
CA MET A 246 -9.84 -22.31 1.96
C MET A 246 -9.70 -21.45 0.72
N GLY A 247 -9.12 -20.27 0.89
CA GLY A 247 -8.76 -19.40 -0.19
C GLY A 247 -7.50 -18.62 0.12
N ARG A 248 -6.84 -18.13 -0.92
CA ARG A 248 -5.73 -17.20 -0.81
C ARG A 248 -5.92 -16.07 -1.80
N LEU A 249 -5.47 -14.89 -1.40
CA LEU A 249 -5.70 -13.62 -2.07
C LEU A 249 -4.46 -12.76 -1.82
N VAL A 250 -3.85 -12.27 -2.89
CA VAL A 250 -2.72 -11.34 -2.85
C VAL A 250 -3.04 -10.20 -3.80
N VAL A 251 -2.85 -8.96 -3.35
CA VAL A 251 -3.01 -7.76 -4.18
C VAL A 251 -1.63 -7.18 -4.44
N ALA A 252 -1.27 -7.03 -5.72
CA ALA A 252 0.08 -6.60 -6.10
C ALA A 252 0.12 -6.01 -7.51
N ASP A 253 1.03 -5.07 -7.73
CA ASP A 253 1.49 -4.69 -9.07
C ASP A 253 2.72 -5.55 -9.40
N LEU A 254 2.53 -6.60 -10.21
CA LEU A 254 3.62 -7.52 -10.58
C LEU A 254 4.23 -7.22 -11.96
N ASP A 255 3.51 -6.54 -12.84
CA ASP A 255 4.00 -6.19 -14.18
C ASP A 255 4.66 -4.79 -14.24
N GLY A 256 4.48 -3.98 -13.20
CA GLY A 256 5.06 -2.65 -13.03
C GLY A 256 4.30 -1.55 -13.75
N ASP A 257 3.04 -1.77 -14.13
CA ASP A 257 2.20 -0.78 -14.78
C ASP A 257 1.58 0.24 -13.80
N ARG A 258 1.84 0.07 -12.49
CA ARG A 258 1.32 0.86 -11.36
C ARG A 258 -0.16 0.65 -11.08
N ARG A 259 -0.75 -0.42 -11.57
CA ARG A 259 -2.07 -0.91 -11.20
C ARG A 259 -1.87 -2.18 -10.40
N ARG A 260 -2.73 -2.36 -9.40
CA ARG A 260 -2.69 -3.55 -8.56
C ARG A 260 -3.69 -4.55 -9.11
N GLU A 261 -3.24 -5.76 -9.37
CA GLU A 261 -4.13 -6.87 -9.66
C GLU A 261 -4.37 -7.72 -8.43
N ILE A 262 -5.47 -8.43 -8.48
CA ILE A 262 -5.92 -9.35 -7.45
C ILE A 262 -5.61 -10.77 -7.92
N TYR A 263 -4.65 -11.42 -7.27
CA TYR A 263 -4.27 -12.81 -7.51
C TYR A 263 -4.95 -13.67 -6.47
N LEU A 264 -5.81 -14.60 -6.89
CA LEU A 264 -6.58 -15.40 -5.95
C LEU A 264 -6.72 -16.85 -6.36
N ARG A 265 -7.02 -17.70 -5.37
CA ARG A 265 -7.56 -19.04 -5.61
C ARG A 265 -8.47 -19.46 -4.47
N SER A 266 -9.64 -19.99 -4.81
CA SER A 266 -10.56 -20.68 -3.91
C SER A 266 -10.41 -22.19 -4.08
N SER A 267 -10.53 -22.95 -3.00
CA SER A 267 -10.49 -24.41 -3.04
C SER A 267 -11.69 -25.06 -3.76
N GLU A 268 -12.72 -24.28 -4.10
CA GLU A 268 -13.81 -24.76 -4.97
C GLU A 268 -13.38 -24.92 -6.44
N LEU A 269 -12.33 -24.19 -6.85
CA LEU A 269 -11.87 -24.10 -8.23
C LEU A 269 -10.52 -24.78 -8.40
N ALA A 270 -10.35 -25.46 -9.53
CA ALA A 270 -9.11 -26.16 -9.86
C ALA A 270 -7.94 -25.16 -10.02
N ARG A 271 -8.24 -23.96 -10.53
CA ARG A 271 -7.25 -22.93 -10.89
C ARG A 271 -7.49 -21.62 -10.16
N GLY A 272 -6.41 -20.87 -9.97
CA GLY A 272 -6.48 -19.48 -9.52
C GLY A 272 -6.90 -18.53 -10.65
N GLN A 273 -7.07 -17.26 -10.31
CA GLN A 273 -7.43 -16.19 -11.25
C GLN A 273 -6.66 -14.92 -10.92
N GLN A 274 -6.30 -14.18 -11.96
CA GLN A 274 -5.84 -12.80 -11.87
C GLN A 274 -6.97 -11.89 -12.30
N LEU A 275 -7.33 -10.94 -11.45
CA LEU A 275 -8.43 -10.00 -11.67
C LEU A 275 -7.91 -8.56 -11.61
N SER A 276 -8.57 -7.67 -12.33
CA SER A 276 -8.35 -6.22 -12.25
C SER A 276 -9.60 -5.51 -11.74
N PHE A 277 -9.41 -4.35 -11.13
CA PHE A 277 -10.49 -3.49 -10.66
C PHE A 277 -10.30 -2.08 -11.24
N ASP A 278 -11.37 -1.51 -11.81
CA ASP A 278 -11.34 -0.19 -12.46
C ASP A 278 -12.05 0.92 -11.65
N GLY A 279 -12.31 0.67 -10.36
CA GLY A 279 -13.09 1.56 -9.50
C GLY A 279 -14.59 1.31 -9.56
N SER A 280 -15.08 0.48 -10.49
CA SER A 280 -16.52 0.17 -10.59
C SER A 280 -16.82 -1.31 -10.83
N ARG A 281 -15.91 -2.01 -11.50
CA ARG A 281 -16.10 -3.40 -11.92
C ARG A 281 -14.83 -4.18 -11.69
N VAL A 282 -14.99 -5.43 -11.26
CA VAL A 282 -13.92 -6.42 -11.24
C VAL A 282 -14.00 -7.25 -12.51
N LYS A 283 -12.88 -7.44 -13.21
CA LYS A 283 -12.80 -8.23 -14.44
C LYS A 283 -11.73 -9.32 -14.31
N MET A 284 -11.99 -10.48 -14.90
CA MET A 284 -10.97 -11.52 -15.03
C MET A 284 -9.98 -11.11 -16.12
N VAL A 285 -8.70 -11.03 -15.74
CA VAL A 285 -7.60 -10.78 -16.68
C VAL A 285 -7.17 -12.11 -17.31
N ARG A 286 -6.97 -13.15 -16.49
CA ARG A 286 -6.66 -14.51 -16.94
C ARG A 286 -6.84 -15.56 -15.83
N GLU A 287 -6.93 -16.82 -16.23
CA GLU A 287 -6.74 -17.95 -15.31
C GLU A 287 -5.26 -18.10 -14.92
N LEU A 288 -5.03 -18.54 -13.68
CA LEU A 288 -3.72 -18.93 -13.16
C LEU A 288 -3.60 -20.46 -13.10
N GLY A 289 -2.47 -20.95 -12.62
CA GLY A 289 -2.25 -22.38 -12.40
C GLY A 289 -3.02 -22.94 -11.19
N GLU A 290 -2.66 -24.17 -10.82
CA GLU A 290 -3.23 -24.90 -9.69
C GLU A 290 -2.54 -24.57 -8.35
N ARG A 291 -1.62 -23.61 -8.31
CA ARG A 291 -0.96 -23.19 -7.07
C ARG A 291 -1.76 -22.05 -6.43
N TYR A 292 -1.70 -21.95 -5.10
CA TYR A 292 -2.31 -20.85 -4.36
C TYR A 292 -1.33 -19.68 -4.27
N PRO A 293 -1.77 -18.44 -4.55
CA PRO A 293 -0.94 -17.24 -4.31
C PRO A 293 -0.83 -17.00 -2.81
N LEU A 294 0.33 -17.24 -2.20
CA LEU A 294 0.47 -17.21 -0.74
C LEU A 294 0.83 -15.83 -0.21
N THR A 295 1.92 -15.25 -0.71
CA THR A 295 2.39 -13.93 -0.28
C THR A 295 3.37 -13.34 -1.28
N LEU A 296 3.74 -12.07 -1.11
CA LEU A 296 4.84 -11.44 -1.85
C LEU A 296 6.13 -11.54 -1.04
N LEU A 297 7.22 -12.06 -1.61
CA LEU A 297 8.54 -11.96 -0.96
C LEU A 297 9.41 -10.99 -1.72
N TRP A 298 10.22 -10.25 -0.96
CA TRP A 298 11.21 -9.33 -1.48
C TRP A 298 12.58 -9.91 -1.20
N ASP A 299 13.37 -10.12 -2.26
CA ASP A 299 14.80 -10.28 -2.10
C ASP A 299 15.45 -8.88 -2.02
N ALA A 300 16.57 -8.77 -1.33
CA ALA A 300 17.22 -7.48 -1.07
C ALA A 300 17.60 -6.77 -2.38
N GLY A 301 16.78 -5.79 -2.79
CA GLY A 301 16.98 -4.99 -4.00
C GLY A 301 16.17 -5.44 -5.23
N GLU A 302 15.37 -6.50 -5.13
CA GLU A 302 14.54 -7.01 -6.22
C GLU A 302 13.07 -6.57 -6.12
N LYS A 303 12.35 -6.61 -7.25
CA LYS A 303 10.89 -6.45 -7.29
C LYS A 303 10.22 -7.55 -6.44
N PRO A 304 9.08 -7.27 -5.80
CA PRO A 304 8.31 -8.31 -5.12
C PRO A 304 8.02 -9.48 -6.07
N ARG A 305 8.18 -10.70 -5.56
CA ARG A 305 7.84 -11.92 -6.27
C ARG A 305 6.67 -12.57 -5.55
N LEU A 306 5.64 -12.92 -6.31
CA LEU A 306 4.54 -13.74 -5.80
C LEU A 306 5.07 -15.14 -5.51
N PHE A 307 4.94 -15.61 -4.27
CA PHE A 307 5.21 -16.98 -3.90
C PHE A 307 3.92 -17.78 -3.87
N GLU A 308 3.99 -18.98 -4.44
CA GLU A 308 2.85 -19.86 -4.59
C GLU A 308 3.13 -21.22 -3.94
N GLY A 309 2.08 -21.84 -3.40
CA GLY A 309 2.16 -23.16 -2.78
C GLY A 309 1.09 -24.12 -3.28
N VAL A 310 1.37 -25.41 -3.13
CA VAL A 310 0.38 -26.48 -3.33
C VAL A 310 -0.11 -26.93 -1.96
N ALA A 311 -1.43 -26.94 -1.78
CA ALA A 311 -2.00 -27.50 -0.57
C ALA A 311 -1.96 -29.03 -0.64
N VAL A 312 -1.65 -29.68 0.48
CA VAL A 312 -1.70 -31.13 0.61
C VAL A 312 -3.14 -31.60 0.38
N ALA A 313 -3.31 -32.57 -0.52
CA ALA A 313 -4.59 -33.10 -0.94
C ALA A 313 -5.52 -33.38 0.25
N GLY A 314 -6.73 -32.80 0.23
CA GLY A 314 -7.74 -32.97 1.27
C GLY A 314 -7.56 -32.13 2.53
N THR A 315 -6.51 -31.29 2.60
CA THR A 315 -6.17 -30.46 3.77
C THR A 315 -5.98 -28.99 3.38
N ASP A 316 -5.96 -28.10 4.37
CA ASP A 316 -5.58 -26.69 4.28
C ASP A 316 -4.10 -26.41 4.63
N VAL A 317 -3.27 -27.45 4.56
CA VAL A 317 -1.85 -27.41 4.90
C VAL A 317 -1.00 -27.31 3.62
N PHE A 318 0.06 -26.50 3.66
CA PHE A 318 1.06 -26.36 2.63
C PHE A 318 2.38 -26.99 3.09
N ARG A 319 3.19 -27.47 2.15
CA ARG A 319 4.57 -27.93 2.43
C ARG A 319 5.57 -26.89 1.94
N SER A 320 6.62 -26.65 2.73
CA SER A 320 7.70 -25.74 2.32
C SER A 320 8.44 -26.23 1.08
N ALA A 321 8.55 -27.54 0.90
CA ALA A 321 9.12 -28.16 -0.31
C ALA A 321 8.32 -27.84 -1.59
N ASP A 322 7.02 -27.55 -1.46
CA ASP A 322 6.12 -27.24 -2.57
C ASP A 322 5.96 -25.73 -2.79
N LEU A 323 6.82 -24.90 -2.19
CA LEU A 323 6.84 -23.46 -2.43
C LEU A 323 7.66 -23.12 -3.68
N ALA A 324 7.15 -22.21 -4.48
CA ALA A 324 7.88 -21.66 -5.62
C ALA A 324 7.52 -20.20 -5.83
N ALA A 325 8.47 -19.41 -6.31
CA ALA A 325 8.15 -18.10 -6.86
C ALA A 325 7.38 -18.30 -8.18
N ALA A 326 6.25 -17.61 -8.33
CA ALA A 326 5.52 -17.49 -9.58
C ALA A 326 6.47 -16.96 -10.66
N LYS A 327 6.32 -17.47 -11.88
CA LYS A 327 6.95 -16.84 -13.04
C LYS A 327 6.35 -15.45 -13.19
N GLN A 328 7.19 -14.42 -13.29
CA GLN A 328 6.69 -13.07 -13.55
C GLN A 328 5.85 -13.10 -14.84
N PRO A 329 4.72 -12.38 -14.89
CA PRO A 329 3.99 -12.18 -16.12
C PRO A 329 4.93 -11.51 -17.14
N SER A 330 5.46 -12.26 -18.12
CA SER A 330 6.08 -11.63 -19.28
C SER A 330 4.99 -11.01 -20.13
N ALA A 331 5.23 -9.81 -20.67
CA ALA A 331 4.35 -9.16 -21.65
C ALA A 331 4.28 -9.92 -23.01
N SER A 332 4.78 -11.16 -23.08
CA SER A 332 4.83 -11.97 -24.30
C SER A 332 4.53 -13.44 -23.98
N PRO A 333 3.55 -14.07 -24.68
CA PRO A 333 3.00 -15.38 -24.32
C PRO A 333 3.84 -16.59 -24.81
N THR A 334 5.06 -16.39 -25.29
CA THR A 334 5.85 -17.43 -25.98
C THR A 334 7.09 -17.84 -25.18
N SER A 335 6.92 -18.56 -24.07
CA SER A 335 7.97 -19.45 -23.59
C SER A 335 7.41 -20.58 -22.74
N SER A 336 7.78 -21.82 -23.10
CA SER A 336 7.35 -23.06 -22.46
C SER A 336 7.89 -23.21 -21.03
N PRO A 337 7.21 -24.00 -20.18
CA PRO A 337 7.43 -23.98 -18.75
C PRO A 337 8.49 -25.00 -18.30
N SER A 338 9.75 -24.60 -18.21
CA SER A 338 10.69 -25.21 -17.25
C SER A 338 10.99 -24.17 -16.17
N GLY A 339 10.69 -24.49 -14.91
CA GLY A 339 10.88 -23.60 -13.76
C GLY A 339 11.62 -24.36 -12.69
N GLY A 340 12.90 -24.03 -12.48
CA GLY A 340 13.67 -24.57 -11.37
C GLY A 340 13.07 -24.11 -10.04
N ALA A 341 12.90 -25.06 -9.12
CA ALA A 341 12.53 -24.77 -7.74
C ALA A 341 13.58 -23.83 -7.14
N THR A 342 13.18 -22.60 -6.82
CA THR A 342 14.03 -21.72 -6.01
C THR A 342 13.95 -22.29 -4.60
N ALA A 343 15.04 -22.89 -4.11
CA ALA A 343 15.06 -23.52 -2.79
C ALA A 343 14.61 -22.50 -1.73
N VAL A 344 13.42 -22.71 -1.17
CA VAL A 344 12.88 -21.85 -0.13
C VAL A 344 13.63 -22.13 1.17
N GLY A 345 13.96 -21.06 1.91
CA GLY A 345 14.92 -21.09 3.01
C GLY A 345 14.62 -22.17 4.06
N ALA A 346 15.70 -22.80 4.55
CA ALA A 346 15.68 -23.96 5.45
C ALA A 346 14.99 -23.72 6.81
N ALA A 347 14.61 -22.48 7.14
CA ALA A 347 14.02 -22.13 8.43
C ALA A 347 12.48 -22.18 8.45
N LEU A 348 11.81 -22.36 7.29
CA LEU A 348 10.36 -22.56 7.27
C LEU A 348 9.97 -23.90 7.90
N PRO A 349 8.79 -23.98 8.55
CA PRO A 349 8.24 -25.26 8.96
C PRO A 349 8.03 -26.16 7.73
N ALA A 350 8.29 -27.48 7.89
CA ALA A 350 8.04 -28.46 6.83
C ALA A 350 6.57 -28.46 6.34
N SER A 351 5.63 -28.15 7.25
CA SER A 351 4.21 -28.02 6.95
C SER A 351 3.60 -26.86 7.73
N PHE A 352 2.81 -26.04 7.05
CA PHE A 352 2.24 -24.81 7.61
C PHE A 352 0.85 -24.50 7.04
N TYR A 353 0.04 -23.76 7.80
CA TYR A 353 -1.28 -23.31 7.35
C TYR A 353 -1.20 -22.03 6.52
N ARG A 354 -0.39 -21.07 6.96
CA ARG A 354 -0.29 -19.74 6.36
C ARG A 354 1.15 -19.27 6.32
N LEU A 355 1.49 -18.54 5.27
CA LEU A 355 2.74 -17.80 5.07
C LEU A 355 2.33 -16.35 4.79
N ALA A 356 2.90 -15.40 5.52
CA ALA A 356 2.71 -13.97 5.28
C ALA A 356 4.06 -13.26 5.30
N SER A 357 4.11 -12.05 4.77
CA SER A 357 5.33 -11.25 4.68
C SER A 357 5.02 -9.77 4.86
N ALA A 358 6.03 -9.02 5.28
CA ALA A 358 5.92 -7.58 5.46
C ALA A 358 7.21 -6.88 5.06
N ARG A 359 7.05 -5.68 4.51
CA ARG A 359 8.10 -4.67 4.37
C ARG A 359 7.89 -3.63 5.47
N VAL A 360 8.83 -3.55 6.41
CA VAL A 360 8.86 -2.54 7.46
C VAL A 360 9.91 -1.52 7.11
N VAL A 361 9.57 -0.24 7.11
CA VAL A 361 10.52 0.81 6.72
C VAL A 361 10.98 1.56 7.97
N SER A 362 12.27 1.45 8.27
CA SER A 362 12.88 2.06 9.46
C SER A 362 13.88 3.16 9.08
N SER A 363 14.39 3.90 10.06
CA SER A 363 15.48 4.86 9.84
C SER A 363 16.77 4.23 9.31
N ALA A 364 16.95 2.91 9.48
CA ALA A 364 18.07 2.15 8.93
C ALA A 364 17.81 1.63 7.51
N GLY A 365 16.68 1.98 6.91
CA GLY A 365 16.21 1.48 5.62
C GLY A 365 15.11 0.42 5.75
N PRO A 366 14.62 -0.09 4.60
CA PRO A 366 13.60 -1.13 4.55
C PRO A 366 14.15 -2.46 5.07
N ARG A 367 13.33 -3.16 5.85
CA ARG A 367 13.54 -4.53 6.30
C ARG A 367 12.38 -5.39 5.85
N TYR A 368 12.69 -6.62 5.50
CA TYR A 368 11.71 -7.59 5.04
C TYR A 368 11.61 -8.73 6.04
N TYR A 369 10.40 -9.19 6.27
CA TYR A 369 10.08 -10.28 7.18
C TYR A 369 9.16 -11.27 6.49
N GLY A 370 9.28 -12.53 6.89
CA GLY A 370 8.26 -13.55 6.61
C GLY A 370 7.82 -14.20 7.91
N ALA A 371 6.63 -14.78 7.94
CA ALA A 371 6.20 -15.60 9.05
C ALA A 371 5.36 -16.76 8.55
N ALA A 372 5.44 -17.90 9.25
CA ALA A 372 4.63 -19.06 8.96
C ALA A 372 4.16 -19.74 10.24
N VAL A 373 2.92 -20.23 10.26
CA VAL A 373 2.38 -21.01 11.39
C VAL A 373 2.28 -22.48 11.02
N ASN A 374 2.93 -23.34 11.79
CA ASN A 374 2.96 -24.78 11.54
C ASN A 374 1.65 -25.47 11.98
N VAL A 375 1.55 -26.77 11.70
CA VAL A 375 0.36 -27.58 12.05
C VAL A 375 0.14 -27.76 13.57
N ALA A 376 1.14 -27.45 14.39
CA ALA A 376 1.05 -27.49 15.85
C ALA A 376 0.68 -26.13 16.47
N GLY A 377 0.38 -25.11 15.66
CA GLY A 377 0.06 -23.76 16.15
C GLY A 377 1.29 -22.99 16.66
N ARG A 378 2.49 -23.37 16.23
CA ARG A 378 3.73 -22.61 16.45
C ARG A 378 4.01 -21.73 15.25
N LEU A 379 4.01 -20.43 15.47
CA LEU A 379 4.43 -19.41 14.51
C LEU A 379 5.95 -19.23 14.57
N GLN A 380 6.58 -19.19 13.40
CA GLN A 380 7.97 -18.80 13.21
C GLN A 380 8.02 -17.48 12.46
N LEU A 381 8.60 -16.45 13.07
CA LEU A 381 8.95 -15.19 12.43
C LEU A 381 10.36 -15.31 11.86
N LEU A 382 10.53 -14.91 10.61
CA LEU A 382 11.70 -15.13 9.78
C LEU A 382 12.19 -13.81 9.20
N ASP A 383 13.46 -13.78 8.79
CA ASP A 383 13.98 -12.72 7.94
C ASP A 383 13.35 -12.76 6.53
N GLY A 384 13.57 -11.70 5.74
CA GLY A 384 13.00 -11.59 4.39
C GLY A 384 13.43 -12.69 3.43
N SER A 385 14.59 -13.32 3.67
CA SER A 385 15.07 -14.45 2.88
C SER A 385 14.44 -15.80 3.26
N LEU A 386 13.66 -15.83 4.35
CA LEU A 386 13.09 -17.04 4.98
C LEU A 386 14.14 -18.08 5.42
N ARG A 387 15.40 -17.67 5.59
CA ARG A 387 16.52 -18.58 5.95
C ARG A 387 16.85 -18.55 7.42
N LYS A 388 16.41 -17.53 8.15
CA LYS A 388 16.72 -17.35 9.57
C LYS A 388 15.46 -17.08 10.38
N ALA A 389 15.23 -17.90 11.41
CA ALA A 389 14.25 -17.61 12.45
C ALA A 389 14.72 -16.45 13.35
N LEU A 390 13.82 -15.49 13.55
CA LEU A 390 14.01 -14.31 14.38
C LEU A 390 13.30 -14.43 15.72
N ALA A 391 12.12 -15.06 15.74
CA ALA A 391 11.33 -15.31 16.94
C ALA A 391 10.33 -16.46 16.70
N THR A 392 9.76 -17.01 17.77
CA THR A 392 8.68 -17.98 17.71
C THR A 392 7.57 -17.64 18.69
N LEU A 393 6.35 -18.10 18.41
CA LEU A 393 5.19 -17.93 19.29
C LEU A 393 4.31 -19.17 19.21
N ASP A 394 4.00 -19.76 20.37
CA ASP A 394 3.11 -20.92 20.49
C ASP A 394 1.66 -20.48 20.74
N GLY A 395 0.70 -21.38 20.47
CA GLY A 395 -0.72 -21.14 20.70
C GLY A 395 -1.37 -20.19 19.67
N VAL A 396 -0.77 -20.07 18.49
CA VAL A 396 -1.27 -19.25 17.37
C VAL A 396 -2.23 -20.09 16.52
N GLY A 397 -3.36 -19.50 16.16
CA GLY A 397 -4.31 -20.09 15.23
C GLY A 397 -3.77 -20.14 13.80
N ASP A 398 -4.60 -20.59 12.86
CA ASP A 398 -4.23 -20.70 11.45
C ASP A 398 -4.31 -19.36 10.68
N VAL A 399 -4.68 -18.27 11.36
CA VAL A 399 -4.80 -16.92 10.79
C VAL A 399 -3.91 -15.95 11.55
N PHE A 400 -3.03 -15.27 10.82
CA PHE A 400 -2.20 -14.19 11.35
C PHE A 400 -1.81 -13.22 10.23
N GLU A 401 -1.38 -12.03 10.61
CA GLU A 401 -0.81 -11.00 9.74
C GLU A 401 0.38 -10.33 10.38
N ILE A 402 1.31 -9.83 9.56
CA ILE A 402 2.48 -9.05 10.02
C ILE A 402 2.55 -7.71 9.30
N ALA A 403 2.84 -6.65 10.05
CA ALA A 403 2.87 -5.25 9.58
C ALA A 403 3.65 -4.37 10.55
N ASP A 404 3.93 -3.12 10.16
CA ASP A 404 4.32 -2.05 11.09
C ASP A 404 3.06 -1.21 11.36
N LEU A 405 2.29 -1.60 12.38
CA LEU A 405 0.92 -1.11 12.62
C LEU A 405 0.90 0.31 13.17
N ASP A 406 1.85 0.65 14.04
CA ASP A 406 1.97 2.01 14.60
C ASP A 406 3.03 2.86 13.88
N ASP A 407 3.52 2.37 12.74
CA ASP A 407 4.44 3.08 11.84
C ASP A 407 5.75 3.50 12.53
N ASP A 408 6.16 2.75 13.57
CA ASP A 408 7.30 3.02 14.46
C ASP A 408 8.62 2.40 13.96
N GLY A 409 8.56 1.65 12.85
CA GLY A 409 9.69 0.97 12.23
C GLY A 409 10.01 -0.38 12.87
N GLN A 410 9.18 -0.87 13.81
CA GLN A 410 9.20 -2.23 14.32
C GLN A 410 8.07 -3.05 13.68
N LEU A 411 8.21 -4.37 13.77
CA LEU A 411 7.19 -5.27 13.26
C LEU A 411 6.21 -5.63 14.38
N GLU A 412 4.93 -5.45 14.11
CA GLU A 412 3.82 -6.07 14.82
C GLU A 412 3.34 -7.33 14.12
N LEU A 413 2.82 -8.24 14.94
CA LEU A 413 2.22 -9.50 14.54
C LEU A 413 0.82 -9.55 15.15
N VAL A 414 -0.20 -9.70 14.30
CA VAL A 414 -1.59 -9.94 14.70
C VAL A 414 -1.90 -11.42 14.53
N THR A 415 -2.45 -12.06 15.55
CA THR A 415 -2.76 -13.50 15.53
C THR A 415 -4.19 -13.75 15.97
N SER A 416 -4.82 -14.78 15.40
CA SER A 416 -5.93 -15.46 16.07
C SER A 416 -5.39 -16.47 17.10
N SER A 417 -6.20 -16.81 18.09
CA SER A 417 -5.90 -17.88 19.04
C SER A 417 -5.96 -19.26 18.38
N ALA A 418 -5.17 -20.20 18.88
CA ALA A 418 -5.44 -21.63 18.68
C ALA A 418 -6.64 -22.06 19.55
N ALA A 419 -7.84 -21.59 19.23
CA ALA A 419 -9.04 -22.03 19.94
C ALA A 419 -9.37 -23.49 19.56
N GLU A 420 -9.61 -24.33 20.57
CA GLU A 420 -10.13 -25.69 20.37
C GLU A 420 -11.48 -25.63 19.63
N ARG A 421 -11.80 -26.71 18.89
CA ARG A 421 -13.05 -26.78 18.11
C ARG A 421 -14.26 -26.50 19.00
N GLY A 422 -14.96 -25.40 18.71
CA GLY A 422 -16.15 -24.98 19.44
C GLY A 422 -15.94 -23.77 20.33
N TRP A 423 -14.71 -23.28 20.53
CA TRP A 423 -14.45 -22.08 21.34
C TRP A 423 -14.36 -20.80 20.50
N ASP A 424 -14.70 -19.70 21.14
CA ASP A 424 -14.59 -18.34 20.63
C ASP A 424 -13.13 -17.90 20.52
N ASP A 425 -12.75 -17.36 19.36
CA ASP A 425 -11.38 -16.89 19.12
C ASP A 425 -11.05 -15.61 19.90
N ARG A 426 -9.76 -15.30 20.00
CA ARG A 426 -9.25 -13.98 20.38
C ARG A 426 -8.26 -13.49 19.33
N LEU A 427 -8.19 -12.17 19.17
CA LEU A 427 -7.07 -11.51 18.52
C LEU A 427 -6.02 -11.12 19.56
N ALA A 428 -4.76 -11.23 19.18
CA ALA A 428 -3.65 -10.72 19.97
C ALA A 428 -2.63 -10.03 19.06
N VAL A 429 -2.15 -8.87 19.51
CA VAL A 429 -1.10 -8.09 18.83
C VAL A 429 0.19 -8.22 19.64
N TYR A 430 1.27 -8.58 18.96
CA TYR A 430 2.61 -8.71 19.52
C TYR A 430 3.57 -7.78 18.79
N ARG A 431 4.63 -7.35 19.46
CA ARG A 431 5.73 -6.60 18.84
C ARG A 431 7.02 -7.39 18.94
N LEU A 432 7.79 -7.40 17.86
CA LEU A 432 9.16 -7.92 17.88
C LEU A 432 10.09 -6.93 18.58
N ARG A 433 10.57 -7.28 19.77
CA ARG A 433 11.61 -6.54 20.49
C ARG A 433 12.75 -7.46 20.88
N ARG A 434 13.96 -7.14 20.42
CA ARG A 434 15.19 -7.86 20.78
C ARG A 434 15.08 -9.39 20.59
N GLY A 435 14.44 -9.83 19.49
CA GLY A 435 14.27 -11.26 19.17
C GLY A 435 13.12 -11.96 19.93
N GLN A 436 12.30 -11.22 20.67
CA GLN A 436 11.14 -11.76 21.38
C GLN A 436 9.85 -11.06 20.97
N LEU A 437 8.76 -11.83 20.89
CA LEU A 437 7.42 -11.30 20.61
C LEU A 437 6.75 -10.92 21.94
N GLN A 438 6.58 -9.62 22.18
CA GLN A 438 5.95 -9.07 23.38
C GLN A 438 4.48 -8.77 23.12
N LEU A 439 3.58 -9.31 23.95
CA LEU A 439 2.14 -9.02 23.85
C LEU A 439 1.88 -7.54 24.12
N LEU A 440 1.29 -6.84 23.16
CA LEU A 440 0.83 -5.46 23.31
C LEU A 440 -0.64 -5.39 23.68
N TRP A 441 -1.46 -6.26 23.09
CA TRP A 441 -2.90 -6.26 23.29
C TRP A 441 -3.52 -7.61 23.01
N ARG A 442 -4.67 -7.85 23.64
CA ARG A 442 -5.51 -9.03 23.42
C ARG A 442 -6.98 -8.62 23.50
N SER A 443 -7.77 -9.09 22.54
CA SER A 443 -9.21 -8.87 22.52
C SER A 443 -9.92 -9.65 23.64
N ALA A 444 -11.16 -9.26 23.93
CA ALA A 444 -12.14 -10.17 24.54
C ALA A 444 -12.37 -11.40 23.63
N ARG A 445 -13.08 -12.40 24.14
CA ARG A 445 -13.54 -13.52 23.31
C ARG A 445 -14.48 -12.99 22.23
N LEU A 446 -14.24 -13.40 20.99
CA LEU A 446 -15.01 -13.00 19.82
C LEU A 446 -16.15 -13.98 19.61
N ALA A 447 -17.30 -13.51 19.16
CA ALA A 447 -18.42 -14.40 18.85
C ALA A 447 -18.11 -15.21 17.57
N GLY A 448 -17.44 -16.37 17.73
CA GLY A 448 -17.04 -17.24 16.62
C GLY A 448 -15.54 -17.25 16.29
N ARG A 449 -15.23 -17.83 15.13
CA ARG A 449 -13.85 -18.10 14.69
C ARG A 449 -13.37 -17.04 13.71
N VAL A 450 -12.13 -16.60 13.86
CA VAL A 450 -11.43 -15.77 12.88
C VAL A 450 -11.09 -16.64 11.65
N THR A 451 -11.60 -16.27 10.47
CA THR A 451 -11.36 -17.01 9.23
C THR A 451 -10.39 -16.30 8.28
N ALA A 452 -10.23 -14.99 8.43
CA ALA A 452 -9.27 -14.19 7.67
C ALA A 452 -8.90 -12.93 8.45
N LEU A 453 -7.68 -12.43 8.22
CA LEU A 453 -7.16 -11.17 8.74
C LEU A 453 -6.56 -10.37 7.59
N THR A 454 -6.63 -9.05 7.69
CA THR A 454 -5.88 -8.09 6.88
C THR A 454 -5.72 -6.79 7.67
N TYR A 455 -4.99 -5.83 7.13
CA TYR A 455 -4.80 -4.51 7.73
C TYR A 455 -4.67 -3.43 6.64
N GLY A 456 -5.05 -2.21 6.96
CA GLY A 456 -4.99 -1.08 6.03
C GLY A 456 -5.48 0.21 6.68
N ASP A 457 -5.19 1.34 6.04
CA ASP A 457 -5.69 2.67 6.41
C ASP A 457 -7.08 2.85 5.78
N LEU A 458 -8.07 2.25 6.43
CA LEU A 458 -9.43 2.08 5.92
C LEU A 458 -10.23 3.37 6.04
N ASP A 459 -10.02 4.15 7.11
CA ASP A 459 -10.73 5.40 7.29
C ASP A 459 -10.01 6.62 6.67
N GLY A 460 -8.74 6.47 6.27
CA GLY A 460 -7.97 7.50 5.58
C GLY A 460 -7.28 8.48 6.53
N ASP A 461 -7.21 8.17 7.82
CA ASP A 461 -6.57 9.01 8.82
C ASP A 461 -5.03 8.87 8.82
N GLY A 462 -4.49 7.80 8.24
CA GLY A 462 -3.05 7.52 8.17
C GLY A 462 -2.54 6.47 9.14
N GLU A 463 -3.36 6.00 10.06
CA GLU A 463 -3.10 4.86 10.94
C GLU A 463 -3.47 3.56 10.21
N LEU A 464 -3.20 2.40 10.80
CA LEU A 464 -3.54 1.11 10.19
C LEU A 464 -4.52 0.37 11.09
N GLU A 465 -5.70 0.10 10.56
CA GLU A 465 -6.71 -0.70 11.22
C GLU A 465 -6.53 -2.17 10.87
N ILE A 466 -6.90 -3.03 11.82
CA ILE A 466 -6.94 -4.48 11.60
C ILE A 466 -8.37 -4.87 11.22
N VAL A 467 -8.54 -5.67 10.17
CA VAL A 467 -9.84 -6.27 9.81
C VAL A 467 -9.78 -7.78 9.98
N ALA A 468 -10.69 -8.33 10.78
CA ALA A 468 -10.87 -9.76 10.94
C ALA A 468 -12.24 -10.19 10.41
N ALA A 469 -12.27 -11.23 9.57
CA ALA A 469 -13.52 -11.92 9.26
C ALA A 469 -13.83 -12.94 10.36
N LEU A 470 -15.02 -12.85 10.94
CA LEU A 470 -15.53 -13.77 11.93
C LEU A 470 -16.59 -14.68 11.31
N ARG A 471 -16.60 -15.96 11.69
CA ARG A 471 -17.68 -16.90 11.40
C ARG A 471 -18.25 -17.44 12.70
N GLU A 472 -19.48 -17.03 12.98
CA GLU A 472 -20.28 -17.49 14.12
C GLU A 472 -20.70 -18.96 13.95
N ARG A 473 -21.14 -19.58 15.05
CA ARG A 473 -21.61 -20.99 15.06
C ARG A 473 -22.78 -21.22 14.10
N GLU A 474 -23.68 -20.25 13.97
CA GLU A 474 -24.84 -20.28 13.07
C GLU A 474 -24.47 -20.02 11.59
N GLY A 475 -23.19 -19.79 11.29
CA GLY A 475 -22.69 -19.53 9.94
C GLY A 475 -22.77 -18.06 9.51
N ARG A 476 -23.30 -17.17 10.36
CA ARG A 476 -23.20 -15.72 10.16
C ARG A 476 -21.75 -15.29 10.10
N CYS A 477 -21.45 -14.44 9.14
CA CYS A 477 -20.13 -13.87 8.94
C CYS A 477 -20.18 -12.35 9.16
N SER A 478 -19.16 -11.83 9.83
CA SER A 478 -19.01 -10.40 10.11
C SER A 478 -17.57 -9.96 9.93
N LEU A 479 -17.35 -8.66 9.76
CA LEU A 479 -16.04 -8.03 9.80
C LEU A 479 -15.90 -7.31 11.14
N LEU A 480 -14.84 -7.62 11.87
CA LEU A 480 -14.39 -6.89 13.04
C LEU A 480 -13.27 -5.94 12.60
N GLN A 481 -13.52 -4.64 12.65
CA GLN A 481 -12.49 -3.62 12.51
C GLN A 481 -11.95 -3.28 13.90
N VAL A 482 -10.64 -3.19 14.03
CA VAL A 482 -9.95 -2.76 15.24
C VAL A 482 -9.17 -1.49 14.92
N ASP A 483 -9.64 -0.37 15.46
CA ASP A 483 -9.04 0.97 15.38
C ASP A 483 -7.96 1.15 16.45
#